data_AF-A0A9E6ZYJ4-F1
#
_entry.id   AF-A0A9E6ZYJ4-F1
#
_cell.length_a   1.000
_cell.length_b   1.000
_cell.length_c   1.000
_cell.angle_alpha   90.00
_cell.angle_beta   90.00
_cell.angle_gamma   90.00
#
_symmetry.space_group_name_H-M   'P 1'
#
loop_
_entity.id
_entity.type
_entity.pdbx_description
1 polymer ?
#
loop_
_entity_poly.entity_id
_entity_poly.type
_entity_poly.pdbx_seq_one_letter_code
_entity_poly.pdbx_strand_id
1 'polypeptide(L)'
;MQNAEKVSITMTADMMRVIRESVESGEFATTSEAMRDAVRVWQRARLEYAERLEALRARVRHSLDDPRPSVSAEEAEADMARFLKDEGKARTNAAG
;
A
#
# COMPACT_ATOMS: atom_id res chain seq x y z
N MET A 1 -20.25 19.97 17.87
CA MET A 1 -20.48 18.53 18.11
C MET A 1 -20.89 17.95 16.77
N GLN A 2 -20.08 17.08 16.15
CA GLN A 2 -20.53 16.40 14.94
C GLN A 2 -21.61 15.39 15.38
N ASN A 3 -22.80 15.49 14.81
CA ASN A 3 -23.91 14.61 15.14
C ASN A 3 -23.54 13.19 14.67
N ALA A 4 -23.53 12.24 15.61
CA ALA A 4 -23.38 10.83 15.28
C ALA A 4 -24.71 10.32 14.72
N GLU A 5 -24.69 9.77 13.50
CA GLU A 5 -25.83 9.11 12.90
C GLU A 5 -25.87 7.62 13.31
N LYS A 6 -27.06 7.10 13.62
CA LYS A 6 -27.25 5.68 13.93
C LYS A 6 -27.60 4.94 12.65
N VAL A 7 -26.85 3.88 12.35
CA VAL A 7 -27.08 3.00 11.22
C VAL A 7 -27.30 1.58 11.74
N SER A 8 -28.29 0.88 11.19
CA SER A 8 -28.46 -0.57 11.41
C SER A 8 -27.67 -1.33 10.36
N ILE A 9 -26.80 -2.24 10.79
CA ILE A 9 -25.96 -3.05 9.90
C ILE A 9 -26.13 -4.53 10.25
N THR A 10 -26.15 -5.38 9.23
CA THR A 10 -26.12 -6.83 9.43
C THR A 10 -24.67 -7.29 9.34
N MET A 11 -24.23 -8.05 10.35
CA MET A 11 -22.88 -8.61 10.42
C MET A 11 -22.99 -10.10 10.69
N THR A 12 -21.98 -10.87 10.26
CA THR A 12 -21.95 -12.31 10.55
C THR A 12 -21.77 -12.54 12.05
N ALA A 13 -22.20 -13.71 12.52
CA ALA A 13 -22.05 -14.09 13.93
C ALA A 13 -20.59 -14.04 14.38
N ASP A 14 -19.66 -14.47 13.52
CA ASP A 14 -18.22 -14.45 13.80
C ASP A 14 -17.66 -13.03 13.93
N MET A 15 -18.03 -12.11 13.04
CA MET A 15 -17.59 -10.71 13.15
C MET A 15 -18.11 -10.07 14.45
N MET A 16 -19.37 -10.34 14.79
CA MET A 16 -19.95 -9.86 16.03
C MET A 16 -19.32 -10.47 17.28
N ARG A 17 -18.86 -11.72 17.20
CA ARG A 17 -18.12 -12.39 18.28
C ARG A 17 -16.78 -11.69 18.52
N VAL A 18 -16.00 -11.45 17.47
CA VAL A 18 -14.72 -10.73 17.58
C VAL A 18 -14.91 -9.33 18.20
N ILE A 19 -15.91 -8.57 17.75
CA ILE A 19 -16.17 -7.24 18.30
C ILE A 19 -16.56 -7.30 19.79
N ARG A 20 -17.35 -8.30 20.20
CA ARG A 20 -17.70 -8.48 21.61
C ARG A 20 -16.48 -8.87 22.45
N GLU A 21 -15.66 -9.80 21.98
CA GLU A 21 -14.43 -10.23 22.66
C GLU A 21 -13.48 -9.04 22.88
N SER A 22 -13.32 -8.13 21.90
CA SER A 22 -12.53 -6.91 22.06
C SER A 22 -13.12 -5.91 23.07
N VAL A 23 -14.44 -5.87 23.24
CA VAL A 23 -15.06 -5.02 24.27
C VAL A 23 -14.92 -5.67 25.66
N GLU A 24 -15.14 -6.97 25.75
CA GLU A 24 -15.01 -7.75 26.99
C GLU A 24 -13.57 -7.76 27.53
N SER A 25 -12.56 -7.75 26.64
CA SER A 25 -11.15 -7.64 27.00
C SER A 25 -10.73 -6.23 27.43
N GLY A 26 -11.57 -5.22 27.20
CA GLY A 26 -11.28 -3.82 27.48
C GLY A 26 -10.46 -3.10 26.40
N GLU A 27 -10.21 -3.73 25.25
CA GLU A 27 -9.56 -3.08 24.10
C GLU A 27 -10.39 -1.88 23.59
N PHE A 28 -11.72 -2.02 23.62
CA PHE A 28 -12.66 -0.93 23.34
C PHE A 28 -13.72 -0.82 24.44
N ALA A 29 -14.15 0.40 24.77
CA ALA A 29 -15.19 0.60 25.77
C ALA A 29 -16.57 0.20 25.26
N THR A 30 -16.81 0.26 23.95
CA THR A 30 -18.11 -0.06 23.34
C THR A 30 -17.98 -0.65 21.94
N THR A 31 -18.99 -1.40 21.49
CA THR A 31 -19.13 -1.86 20.09
C THR A 31 -19.03 -0.69 19.10
N SER A 32 -19.67 0.44 19.41
CA SER A 32 -19.65 1.63 18.54
C SER A 32 -18.26 2.23 18.39
N GLU A 33 -17.41 2.10 19.40
CA GLU A 33 -16.02 2.54 19.33
C GLU A 33 -15.18 1.63 18.44
N ALA A 34 -15.27 0.31 18.64
CA ALA A 34 -14.63 -0.68 17.79
C ALA A 34 -15.03 -0.50 16.31
N MET A 35 -16.32 -0.27 16.05
CA MET A 35 -16.82 -0.02 14.69
C MET A 35 -16.27 1.29 14.09
N ARG A 36 -16.17 2.38 14.87
CA ARG A 36 -15.55 3.61 14.39
C ARG A 36 -14.08 3.41 14.07
N ASP A 37 -13.36 2.64 14.88
CA ASP A 37 -11.97 2.33 14.59
C ASP A 37 -11.81 1.50 13.31
N ALA A 38 -12.61 0.44 13.15
CA ALA A 38 -12.64 -0.36 11.93
C ALA A 38 -12.89 0.49 10.67
N VAL A 39 -13.82 1.45 10.74
CA VAL A 39 -14.07 2.40 9.63
C VAL A 39 -12.86 3.29 9.36
N ARG A 40 -12.14 3.77 10.39
CA ARG A 40 -10.91 4.56 10.20
C ARG A 40 -9.81 3.75 9.55
N VAL A 41 -9.60 2.50 9.99
CA VAL A 41 -8.64 1.57 9.38
C VAL A 41 -8.97 1.36 7.91
N TRP A 42 -10.24 1.08 7.61
CA TRP A 42 -10.72 0.90 6.24
C TRP A 42 -10.49 2.15 5.37
N GLN A 43 -10.78 3.35 5.89
CA GLN A 43 -10.53 4.60 5.16
C GLN A 43 -9.04 4.80 4.86
N ARG A 44 -8.15 4.57 5.84
CA ARG A 44 -6.69 4.66 5.62
C ARG A 44 -6.23 3.68 4.53
N ALA A 45 -6.66 2.43 4.60
CA ALA A 45 -6.32 1.43 3.59
C ALA A 45 -6.77 1.84 2.17
N ARG A 46 -7.92 2.50 2.04
CA ARG A 46 -8.40 3.02 0.75
C ARG A 46 -7.55 4.19 0.23
N LEU A 47 -7.14 5.10 1.11
CA LEU A 47 -6.25 6.21 0.74
C LEU A 47 -4.89 5.68 0.27
N GLU A 48 -4.28 4.79 1.05
CA GLU A 48 -3.01 4.15 0.68
C GLU A 48 -3.10 3.41 -0.65
N TYR A 49 -4.20 2.69 -0.90
CA TYR A 49 -4.42 2.00 -2.17
C TYR A 49 -4.54 2.99 -3.33
N ALA A 50 -5.29 4.08 -3.16
CA ALA A 50 -5.44 5.11 -4.17
C ALA A 50 -4.09 5.78 -4.51
N GLU A 51 -3.30 6.13 -3.50
CA GLU A 51 -1.96 6.69 -3.67
C GLU A 51 -1.02 5.73 -4.41
N ARG A 52 -1.00 4.46 -4.03
CA ARG A 52 -0.19 3.43 -4.72
C ARG A 52 -0.61 3.29 -6.18
N LEU A 53 -1.91 3.30 -6.45
CA LEU A 53 -2.43 3.19 -7.81
C LEU A 53 -2.05 4.41 -8.66
N GLU A 54 -2.12 5.62 -8.10
CA GLU A 54 -1.67 6.83 -8.79
C GLU A 54 -0.17 6.82 -9.06
N ALA A 55 0.65 6.35 -8.11
CA ALA A 55 2.08 6.19 -8.33
C ALA A 55 2.39 5.22 -9.48
N LEU A 56 1.67 4.09 -9.56
CA LEU A 56 1.81 3.14 -10.67
C LEU A 56 1.39 3.75 -12.01
N ARG A 57 0.24 4.45 -12.05
CA ARG A 57 -0.22 5.17 -13.25
C ARG A 57 0.77 6.21 -13.72
N ALA A 58 1.36 6.97 -12.79
CA ALA A 58 2.39 7.95 -13.10
C ALA A 58 3.63 7.29 -13.71
N ARG A 59 4.09 6.16 -13.15
CA ARG A 59 5.24 5.40 -13.69
C ARG A 59 4.97 4.85 -15.10
N VAL A 60 3.77 4.31 -15.33
CA VAL A 60 3.37 3.82 -16.65
C VAL A 60 3.35 4.97 -17.66
N ARG A 61 2.71 6.09 -17.32
CA ARG A 61 2.65 7.27 -18.19
C ARG A 61 4.05 7.82 -18.49
N HIS A 62 4.91 7.93 -17.48
CA HIS A 62 6.30 8.33 -17.69
C HIS A 62 7.03 7.41 -18.68
N SER A 63 6.80 6.09 -18.62
CA SER A 63 7.38 5.15 -19.58
C SER A 63 6.80 5.28 -21.00
N LEU A 64 5.52 5.63 -21.12
CA LEU A 64 4.87 5.85 -22.43
C LEU A 64 5.30 7.16 -23.08
N ASP A 65 5.51 8.19 -22.26
CA ASP A 65 5.95 9.52 -22.69
C ASP A 65 7.48 9.60 -22.87
N ASP A 66 8.21 8.51 -22.62
CA ASP A 66 9.67 8.47 -22.76
C ASP A 66 10.05 8.56 -24.25
N PRO A 67 10.80 9.60 -24.66
CA PRO A 67 11.16 9.79 -26.07
C PRO A 67 12.28 8.85 -26.55
N ARG A 68 12.89 8.08 -25.64
CA ARG A 68 13.95 7.13 -26.01
C ARG A 68 13.39 6.01 -26.88
N PRO A 69 14.18 5.49 -27.84
CA PRO A 69 13.73 4.40 -28.68
C PRO A 69 13.48 3.13 -27.85
N SER A 70 12.53 2.31 -28.29
CA SER A 70 12.38 0.96 -27.75
C SER A 70 13.63 0.14 -28.04
N VAL A 71 14.02 -0.70 -27.08
CA VAL A 71 15.14 -1.63 -27.18
C VAL A 71 14.63 -3.06 -27.12
N SER A 72 15.36 -3.99 -27.74
CA SER A 72 15.12 -5.42 -27.59
C SER A 72 15.43 -5.92 -26.18
N ALA A 73 14.93 -7.11 -25.84
CA ALA A 73 15.19 -7.71 -24.54
C ALA A 73 16.71 -7.99 -24.36
N GLU A 74 17.37 -8.43 -25.42
CA GLU A 74 18.81 -8.72 -25.44
C GLU A 74 19.64 -7.44 -25.21
N GLU A 75 19.27 -6.33 -25.84
CA GLU A 75 19.91 -5.02 -25.62
C GLU A 75 19.71 -4.54 -24.18
N ALA A 76 18.48 -4.63 -23.65
CA ALA A 76 18.18 -4.24 -22.28
C ALA A 76 18.96 -5.09 -21.26
N GLU A 77 19.07 -6.40 -21.47
CA GLU A 77 19.82 -7.31 -20.61
C GLU A 77 21.33 -7.00 -20.65
N ALA A 78 21.88 -6.76 -21.84
CA ALA A 78 23.28 -6.37 -21.99
C ALA A 78 23.60 -5.06 -21.26
N ASP A 79 22.72 -4.06 -21.36
CA ASP A 79 22.88 -2.78 -20.68
C ASP A 79 22.76 -2.92 -19.16
N MET A 80 21.80 -3.71 -18.65
CA MET A 80 21.69 -4.01 -17.22
C MET A 80 22.95 -4.73 -16.69
N ALA A 81 23.47 -5.70 -17.44
CA ALA A 81 24.69 -6.43 -17.05
C ALA A 81 25.92 -5.50 -16.99
N ARG A 82 26.02 -4.55 -17.92
CA ARG A 82 27.07 -3.51 -17.91
C ARG A 82 26.95 -2.61 -16.68
N PHE A 83 25.74 -2.10 -16.40
CA PHE A 83 25.49 -1.25 -15.24
C PHE A 83 25.88 -1.94 -13.92
N LEU A 84 25.46 -3.19 -13.71
CA LEU A 84 25.78 -3.95 -12.50
C LEU A 84 27.29 -4.19 -12.34
N LYS A 85 28.01 -4.44 -13.44
CA LYS A 85 29.46 -4.63 -13.42
C LYS A 85 30.19 -3.35 -13.02
N ASP A 86 29.73 -2.20 -13.49
CA ASP A 86 30.35 -0.91 -13.20
C ASP A 86 30.09 -0.47 -11.75
N GLU A 87 28.86 -0.69 -11.24
CA GLU A 87 28.53 -0.54 -9.81
C GLU A 87 29.39 -1.44 -8.91
N GLY A 88 29.61 -2.70 -9.31
CA GLY A 88 30.45 -3.64 -8.56
C GLY A 88 31.90 -3.17 -8.47
N LYS A 89 32.49 -2.70 -9.58
CA LYS A 89 33.85 -2.16 -9.61
C LYS A 89 34.00 -0.90 -8.76
N ALA A 90 33.01 0.00 -8.79
CA ALA A 90 33.02 1.23 -7.99
C ALA A 90 33.08 0.93 -6.49
N ARG A 91 32.35 -0.11 -6.03
CA ARG A 91 32.36 -0.55 -4.63
C ARG A 91 33.68 -1.22 -4.23
N THR A 92 34.28 -2.02 -5.12
CA THR A 92 35.58 -2.66 -4.85
C THR A 92 36.71 -1.62 -4.78
N ASN A 93 36.69 -0.61 -5.65
CA ASN A 93 37.69 0.46 -5.66
C ASN A 93 37.56 1.43 -4.47
N ALA A 94 36.38 1.54 -3.85
CA ALA A 94 36.18 2.38 -2.66
C ALA A 94 36.58 1.69 -1.34
N ALA A 95 36.89 0.39 -1.37
CA ALA A 95 37.16 -0.44 -0.20
C ALA A 95 38.65 -0.86 -0.05
N GLY A 96 39.53 -0.41 -0.94
CA GLY A 96 40.98 -0.66 -0.90
C GLY A 96 41.77 0.64 -0.89
#